data_AF-F8P759-F1
#
_entry.id   AF-F8P759-F1
#
_cell.length_a   1.000
_cell.length_b   1.000
_cell.length_c   1.000
_cell.angle_alpha   90.00
_cell.angle_beta   90.00
_cell.angle_gamma   90.00
#
_symmetry.space_group_name_H-M   'P 1'
#
loop_
_entity.id
_entity.type
_entity.pdbx_description
1 polymer ?
#
loop_
_entity_poly.entity_id
_entity_poly.type
_entity_poly.pdbx_seq_one_letter_code
_entity_poly.pdbx_strand_id
1 'polypeptide(L)'
;MFRTLVYLPKFRCRLLISIPAVLGTILLGVAFLLVFMTVVQIWENCRLVVWVLSGCLILSFCTMSAMLGIAIVQMWDGITYSSEADMCIMQTVSKSLVGVFAAPMVFDLMALGCIVMNTLSRPRRADLLLYKALCSDGIIFFATFAFLHVSEVALSATLQPNYIFMSVYFVCPLTNASLSHLLFNIRRFDLDSWK
;
A
#
# COMPACT_ATOMS: atom_id res chain seq x y z
N MET A 1 -34.13 23.76 -23.55
CA MET A 1 -34.29 22.34 -23.16
C MET A 1 -32.93 21.60 -23.14
N PHE A 2 -31.86 22.24 -22.65
CA PHE A 2 -30.48 21.70 -22.67
C PHE A 2 -29.74 22.02 -21.34
N ARG A 3 -30.48 22.06 -20.22
CA ARG A 3 -29.95 22.48 -18.90
C ARG A 3 -29.95 21.37 -17.85
N THR A 4 -30.07 20.11 -18.29
CA THR A 4 -30.27 18.94 -17.41
C THR A 4 -29.20 17.86 -17.54
N LEU A 5 -28.14 18.08 -18.34
CA LEU A 5 -27.11 17.06 -18.62
C LEU A 5 -25.75 17.27 -17.92
N VAL A 6 -25.55 18.39 -17.19
CA VAL A 6 -24.24 18.73 -16.58
C VAL A 6 -24.29 18.81 -15.05
N TYR A 7 -25.32 18.26 -14.42
CA TYR A 7 -25.28 17.93 -12.99
C TYR A 7 -25.14 16.41 -12.88
N LEU A 8 -23.91 15.91 -12.98
CA LEU A 8 -23.60 14.63 -12.33
C LEU A 8 -24.01 14.82 -10.86
N PRO A 9 -25.04 14.10 -10.36
CA PRO A 9 -25.52 14.32 -9.01
C PRO A 9 -24.33 14.14 -8.07
N LYS A 10 -24.08 15.07 -7.15
CA LYS A 10 -22.96 15.06 -6.20
C LYS A 10 -22.70 13.67 -5.60
N PHE A 11 -23.77 12.91 -5.40
CA PHE A 11 -23.77 11.51 -5.01
C PHE A 11 -22.94 10.56 -5.90
N ARG A 12 -23.03 10.67 -7.23
CA ARG A 12 -22.24 9.86 -8.18
C ARG A 12 -20.75 10.18 -8.11
N CYS A 13 -20.37 11.46 -8.01
CA CYS A 13 -18.96 11.84 -7.81
C CYS A 13 -18.40 11.30 -6.49
N ARG A 14 -19.19 11.37 -5.42
CA ARG A 14 -18.81 10.80 -4.11
C ARG A 14 -18.57 9.29 -4.20
N LEU A 15 -19.49 8.55 -4.81
CA LEU A 15 -19.32 7.10 -5.04
C LEU A 15 -18.10 6.78 -5.89
N LEU A 16 -17.88 7.54 -6.96
CA LEU A 16 -16.78 7.31 -7.90
C LEU A 16 -15.39 7.48 -7.25
N ILE A 17 -15.27 8.34 -6.23
CA ILE A 17 -14.01 8.52 -5.48
C ILE A 17 -13.92 7.53 -4.31
N SER A 18 -15.02 7.31 -3.58
CA SER A 18 -15.01 6.45 -2.40
C SER A 18 -14.83 4.96 -2.72
N ILE A 19 -15.43 4.45 -3.80
CA ILE A 19 -15.33 3.02 -4.16
C ILE A 19 -13.87 2.61 -4.46
N PRO A 20 -13.13 3.30 -5.35
CA PRO A 20 -11.71 2.99 -5.59
C PRO A 20 -10.85 3.11 -4.33
N ALA A 21 -11.13 4.08 -3.45
CA ALA A 21 -10.38 4.24 -2.21
C ALA A 21 -10.53 3.02 -1.27
N VAL A 22 -11.76 2.50 -1.13
CA VAL A 22 -12.03 1.28 -0.35
C VAL A 22 -11.41 0.05 -1.00
N LEU A 23 -11.54 -0.10 -2.33
CA LEU A 23 -10.93 -1.21 -3.07
C LEU A 23 -9.39 -1.19 -2.94
N GLY A 24 -8.77 -0.02 -3.07
CA GLY A 24 -7.33 0.15 -2.89
C GLY A 24 -6.87 -0.24 -1.49
N THR A 25 -7.66 0.10 -0.47
CA THR A 25 -7.38 -0.27 0.93
C THR A 25 -7.44 -1.78 1.15
N ILE A 26 -8.40 -2.47 0.51
CA ILE A 26 -8.50 -3.94 0.56
C ILE A 26 -7.28 -4.57 -0.13
N LEU A 27 -6.89 -4.06 -1.30
CA LEU A 27 -5.70 -4.53 -2.04
C LEU A 27 -4.42 -4.35 -1.23
N LEU A 28 -4.24 -3.21 -0.56
CA LEU A 28 -3.14 -2.97 0.38
C LEU A 28 -3.17 -3.96 1.57
N GLY A 29 -4.35 -4.29 2.08
CA GLY A 29 -4.50 -5.32 3.12
C GLY A 29 -4.00 -6.69 2.66
N VAL A 30 -4.32 -7.09 1.43
CA VAL A 30 -3.79 -8.33 0.82
C VAL A 30 -2.27 -8.25 0.69
N ALA A 31 -1.75 -7.07 0.30
CA ALA A 31 -0.31 -6.86 0.21
C ALA A 31 0.40 -7.10 1.55
N PHE A 32 -0.12 -6.56 2.65
CA PHE A 32 0.49 -6.76 3.96
C PHE A 32 0.48 -8.22 4.40
N LEU A 33 -0.57 -8.98 4.06
CA LEU A 33 -0.61 -10.42 4.33
C LEU A 33 0.50 -11.16 3.56
N LEU A 34 0.74 -10.80 2.31
CA LEU A 34 1.84 -11.40 1.52
C LEU A 34 3.20 -11.10 2.14
N VAL A 35 3.44 -9.82 2.49
CA VAL A 35 4.67 -9.39 3.17
C VAL A 35 4.85 -10.15 4.49
N PHE A 36 3.80 -10.24 5.30
CA PHE A 36 3.79 -10.99 6.56
C PHE A 36 4.21 -12.45 6.35
N MET A 37 3.59 -13.15 5.39
CA MET A 37 3.89 -14.56 5.11
C MET A 37 5.36 -14.74 4.70
N THR A 38 5.88 -13.86 3.83
CA THR A 38 7.28 -13.91 3.41
C THR A 38 8.25 -13.69 4.58
N VAL A 39 8.02 -12.70 5.44
CA VAL A 39 8.88 -12.42 6.59
C VAL A 39 8.84 -13.57 7.60
N VAL A 40 7.67 -14.14 7.86
CA VAL A 40 7.52 -15.29 8.76
C VAL A 40 8.27 -16.52 8.23
N GLN A 41 8.22 -16.77 6.93
CA GLN A 41 8.97 -17.84 6.29
C GLN A 41 10.49 -17.63 6.38
N ILE A 42 10.98 -16.40 6.18
CA ILE A 42 12.40 -16.04 6.34
C ILE A 42 12.89 -16.31 7.78
N TRP A 43 12.04 -16.04 8.77
CA TRP A 43 12.33 -16.27 10.19
C TRP A 43 12.00 -17.69 10.68
N GLU A 44 11.76 -18.64 9.78
CA GLU A 44 11.49 -20.05 10.11
C GLU A 44 10.40 -20.20 11.18
N ASN A 45 9.35 -19.36 11.10
CA ASN A 45 8.21 -19.36 12.03
C ASN A 45 8.57 -19.11 13.51
N CYS A 46 9.59 -18.28 13.77
CA CYS A 46 9.91 -17.84 15.12
C CYS A 46 8.69 -17.16 15.79
N ARG A 47 8.18 -17.76 16.88
CA ARG A 47 6.95 -17.32 17.55
C ARG A 47 6.97 -15.83 17.91
N LEU A 48 8.10 -15.33 18.42
CA LEU A 48 8.21 -13.91 18.82
C LEU A 48 7.98 -12.97 17.63
N VAL A 49 8.64 -13.25 16.50
CA VAL A 49 8.50 -12.44 15.27
C VAL A 49 7.07 -12.52 14.75
N VAL A 50 6.46 -13.71 14.75
CA VAL A 50 5.06 -13.88 14.35
C VAL A 50 4.13 -13.04 15.22
N TRP A 51 4.26 -13.08 16.54
CA TRP A 51 3.42 -12.28 17.45
C TRP A 51 3.58 -10.77 17.25
N VAL A 52 4.83 -10.29 17.18
CA VAL A 52 5.14 -8.87 16.98
C VAL A 52 4.62 -8.38 15.63
N LEU A 53 4.89 -9.12 14.55
CA LEU A 53 4.49 -8.75 13.20
C LEU A 53 2.97 -8.84 13.01
N SER A 54 2.30 -9.82 13.63
CA SER A 54 0.83 -9.93 13.63
C SER A 54 0.19 -8.75 14.35
N GLY A 55 0.73 -8.35 15.52
CA GLY A 55 0.27 -7.17 16.23
C GLY A 55 0.42 -5.89 15.39
N CYS A 56 1.58 -5.73 14.74
CA CYS A 56 1.86 -4.60 13.85
C CYS A 56 0.94 -4.59 12.62
N LEU A 57 0.67 -5.75 12.03
CA LEU A 57 -0.25 -5.92 10.90
C LEU A 57 -1.67 -5.47 11.26
N ILE A 58 -2.21 -6.01 12.35
CA ILE A 58 -3.58 -5.69 12.80
C ILE A 58 -3.68 -4.20 13.13
N LEU A 59 -2.71 -3.65 13.87
CA LEU A 59 -2.70 -2.24 14.23
C LEU A 59 -2.64 -1.34 12.99
N SER A 60 -1.78 -1.67 12.02
CA SER A 60 -1.62 -0.88 10.79
C SER A 60 -2.87 -0.96 9.91
N PHE A 61 -3.49 -2.13 9.77
CA PHE A 61 -4.71 -2.29 9.00
C PHE A 61 -5.91 -1.57 9.65
N CYS A 62 -6.06 -1.66 10.97
CA CYS A 62 -7.11 -0.96 11.71
C CYS A 62 -6.94 0.56 11.64
N THR A 63 -5.71 1.07 11.82
CA THR A 63 -5.42 2.50 11.74
C THR A 63 -5.65 3.04 10.33
N MET A 64 -5.17 2.36 9.29
CA MET A 64 -5.44 2.71 7.90
C MET A 64 -6.94 2.80 7.61
N SER A 65 -7.70 1.76 7.99
CA SER A 65 -9.15 1.70 7.75
C SER A 65 -9.92 2.79 8.50
N ALA A 66 -9.56 3.05 9.75
CA ALA A 66 -10.17 4.11 10.55
C ALA A 66 -9.88 5.51 9.99
N MET A 67 -8.62 5.77 9.61
CA MET A 67 -8.22 7.06 9.03
C MET A 67 -8.87 7.30 7.67
N LEU A 68 -9.06 6.25 6.87
CA LEU A 68 -9.80 6.35 5.60
C LEU A 68 -11.27 6.71 5.86
N GLY A 69 -11.92 6.06 6.82
CA GLY A 69 -13.30 6.37 7.19
C GLY A 69 -13.45 7.83 7.61
N ILE A 70 -12.55 8.32 8.46
CA ILE A 70 -12.52 9.73 8.89
C ILE A 70 -12.30 10.65 7.68
N ALA A 71 -11.36 10.33 6.79
CA ALA A 71 -11.07 11.12 5.61
C ALA A 71 -12.29 11.24 4.68
N ILE A 72 -12.99 10.13 4.41
CA ILE A 72 -14.20 10.13 3.58
C ILE A 72 -15.27 11.05 4.17
N VAL A 73 -15.48 11.00 5.48
CA VAL A 73 -16.46 11.86 6.16
C VAL A 73 -16.05 13.33 6.09
N GLN A 74 -14.78 13.66 6.33
CA GLN A 74 -14.29 15.04 6.29
C GLN A 74 -14.28 15.64 4.88
N MET A 75 -14.06 14.81 3.86
CA MET A 75 -14.01 15.24 2.46
C MET A 75 -15.38 15.24 1.79
N TRP A 76 -16.43 14.76 2.47
CA TRP A 76 -17.76 14.52 1.89
C TRP A 76 -18.38 15.76 1.24
N ASP A 77 -18.19 16.93 1.85
CA ASP A 77 -18.73 18.20 1.37
C ASP A 77 -17.80 18.95 0.41
N GLY A 78 -16.53 18.54 0.32
CA GLY A 78 -15.51 19.12 -0.57
C GLY A 78 -15.42 18.48 -1.96
N ILE A 79 -16.27 17.50 -2.27
CA ILE A 79 -16.32 16.82 -3.56
C ILE A 79 -17.36 17.51 -4.45
N THR A 80 -16.87 18.18 -5.50
CA THR A 80 -17.70 18.91 -6.46
C THR A 80 -17.33 18.53 -7.89
N TYR A 81 -18.32 18.52 -8.79
CA TYR A 81 -18.07 18.39 -10.22
C TYR A 81 -17.58 19.73 -10.77
N SER A 82 -16.43 19.74 -11.46
CA SER A 82 -15.98 20.92 -12.19
C SER A 82 -16.34 20.76 -13.67
N SER A 83 -17.09 21.75 -14.19
CA SER A 83 -17.43 21.81 -15.62
C SER A 83 -16.24 22.24 -16.49
N GLU A 84 -15.17 22.75 -15.91
CA GLU A 84 -13.97 23.21 -16.65
C GLU A 84 -13.05 22.04 -17.01
N ALA A 85 -13.03 21.00 -16.17
CA ALA A 85 -12.19 19.82 -16.35
C ALA A 85 -13.00 18.55 -16.69
N ASP A 86 -14.33 18.67 -16.79
CA ASP A 86 -15.28 17.57 -16.98
C ASP A 86 -15.03 16.35 -16.07
N MET A 87 -14.61 16.62 -14.83
CA MET A 87 -14.25 15.60 -13.85
C MET A 87 -14.67 16.00 -12.43
N CYS A 88 -14.83 14.97 -11.59
CA CYS A 88 -15.03 15.16 -10.16
C CYS A 88 -13.70 15.58 -9.52
N ILE A 89 -13.68 16.73 -8.85
CA ILE A 89 -12.49 17.24 -8.17
C ILE A 89 -12.68 17.25 -6.66
N MET A 90 -11.61 16.97 -5.93
CA MET A 90 -11.53 17.19 -4.49
C MET A 90 -10.94 18.57 -4.25
N GLN A 91 -11.75 19.50 -3.74
CA GLN A 91 -11.29 20.85 -3.40
C GLN A 91 -10.58 20.90 -2.05
N THR A 92 -10.97 20.02 -1.12
CA THR A 92 -10.41 19.96 0.22
C THR A 92 -9.70 18.64 0.47
N VAL A 93 -8.59 18.73 1.19
CA VAL A 93 -7.77 17.59 1.59
C VAL A 93 -7.90 17.37 3.09
N SER A 94 -8.19 16.13 3.51
CA SER A 94 -8.17 15.77 4.92
C SER A 94 -6.75 15.44 5.37
N LYS A 95 -6.35 15.94 6.55
CA LYS A 95 -5.10 15.52 7.23
C LYS A 95 -5.09 14.04 7.57
N SER A 96 -6.25 13.40 7.68
CA SER A 96 -6.37 11.97 7.94
C SER A 96 -5.82 11.12 6.79
N LEU A 97 -5.72 11.64 5.56
CA LEU A 97 -5.05 10.93 4.46
C LEU A 97 -3.59 10.60 4.79
N VAL A 98 -2.90 11.47 5.51
CA VAL A 98 -1.52 11.20 5.94
C VAL A 98 -1.47 9.94 6.80
N GLY A 99 -2.45 9.75 7.67
CA GLY A 99 -2.60 8.55 8.48
C GLY A 99 -2.91 7.29 7.66
N VAL A 100 -3.66 7.43 6.56
CA VAL A 100 -3.96 6.32 5.64
C VAL A 100 -2.69 5.77 5.02
N PHE A 101 -1.77 6.63 4.58
CA PHE A 101 -0.51 6.21 3.95
C PHE A 101 0.59 5.88 4.98
N ALA A 102 0.57 6.52 6.16
CA ALA A 102 1.59 6.31 7.18
C ALA A 102 1.52 4.92 7.82
N ALA A 103 0.31 4.37 8.00
CA ALA A 103 0.13 3.03 8.56
C ALA A 103 0.82 1.93 7.72
N PRO A 104 0.61 1.85 6.39
CA PRO A 104 1.39 0.99 5.50
C PRO A 104 2.90 1.14 5.64
N MET A 105 3.39 2.38 5.63
CA MET A 105 4.83 2.67 5.75
C MET A 105 5.43 2.08 7.03
N VAL A 106 4.75 2.23 8.17
CA VAL A 106 5.25 1.71 9.46
C VAL A 106 5.36 0.19 9.44
N PHE A 107 4.36 -0.50 8.90
CA PHE A 107 4.39 -1.95 8.77
C PHE A 107 5.55 -2.41 7.87
N ASP A 108 5.75 -1.76 6.72
CA ASP A 108 6.81 -2.14 5.79
C ASP A 108 8.20 -1.86 6.33
N LEU A 109 8.40 -0.75 7.06
CA LEU A 109 9.67 -0.47 7.74
C LEU A 109 9.98 -1.50 8.81
N MET A 110 8.96 -1.95 9.56
CA MET A 110 9.12 -3.02 10.54
C MET A 110 9.49 -4.34 9.86
N ALA A 111 8.78 -4.71 8.78
CA ALA A 111 9.07 -5.89 7.99
C ALA A 111 10.49 -5.87 7.40
N LEU A 112 10.89 -4.74 6.81
CA LEU A 112 12.24 -4.52 6.27
C LEU A 112 13.29 -4.64 7.39
N GLY A 113 13.04 -4.04 8.55
CA GLY A 113 13.89 -4.17 9.73
C GLY A 113 14.06 -5.62 10.17
N CYS A 114 12.98 -6.41 10.22
CA CYS A 114 13.04 -7.84 10.49
C CYS A 114 13.88 -8.59 9.46
N ILE A 115 13.78 -8.26 8.18
CA ILE A 115 14.59 -8.92 7.12
C ILE A 115 16.07 -8.56 7.31
N VAL A 116 16.40 -7.29 7.51
CA VAL A 116 17.79 -6.84 7.72
C VAL A 116 18.38 -7.50 8.97
N MET A 117 17.66 -7.53 10.09
CA MET A 117 18.11 -8.22 11.30
C MET A 117 18.35 -9.71 11.08
N ASN A 118 17.51 -10.38 10.27
CA ASN A 118 17.70 -11.78 9.92
C ASN A 118 19.00 -11.98 9.14
N THR A 119 19.26 -11.13 8.14
CA THR A 119 20.46 -11.21 7.29
C THR A 119 21.75 -11.01 8.09
N LEU A 120 21.74 -10.09 9.06
CA LEU A 120 22.88 -9.83 9.94
C LEU A 120 23.11 -10.96 10.95
N SER A 121 22.03 -11.53 11.49
CA SER A 121 22.10 -12.57 12.53
C SER A 121 22.48 -13.95 11.99
N ARG A 122 22.17 -14.24 10.72
CA ARG A 122 22.47 -15.51 10.06
C ARG A 122 23.13 -15.27 8.71
N PRO A 123 24.46 -15.04 8.66
CA PRO A 123 25.18 -15.04 7.40
C PRO A 123 25.21 -16.47 6.84
N ARG A 124 24.17 -16.84 6.07
CA ARG A 124 24.12 -18.13 5.37
C ARG A 124 25.24 -18.13 4.31
N ARG A 125 26.07 -19.18 4.31
CA ARG A 125 27.15 -19.36 3.31
C ARG A 125 26.56 -19.26 1.91
N ALA A 126 27.28 -18.56 1.03
CA ALA A 126 26.86 -18.12 -0.30
C ALA A 126 26.61 -19.25 -1.33
N ASP A 127 26.58 -20.51 -0.91
CA ASP A 127 26.56 -21.70 -1.77
C ASP A 127 25.15 -22.10 -2.24
N LEU A 128 24.09 -21.43 -1.77
CA LEU A 128 22.73 -21.61 -2.27
C LEU A 128 22.40 -20.49 -3.26
N LEU A 129 22.57 -20.75 -4.57
CA LEU A 129 22.13 -19.86 -5.65
C LEU A 129 20.65 -19.41 -5.49
N LEU A 130 19.81 -20.27 -4.93
CA LEU A 130 18.42 -19.97 -4.60
C LEU A 130 18.28 -18.94 -3.47
N TYR A 131 19.14 -18.99 -2.45
CA TYR A 131 19.19 -18.00 -1.35
C TYR A 131 19.72 -16.66 -1.85
N LYS A 132 20.71 -16.66 -2.75
CA LYS A 132 21.26 -15.43 -3.32
C LYS A 132 20.25 -14.71 -4.21
N ALA A 133 19.47 -15.46 -5.00
CA ALA A 133 18.39 -14.90 -5.82
C ALA A 133 17.22 -14.40 -4.94
N LEU A 134 16.72 -15.18 -3.99
CA LEU A 134 15.60 -14.76 -3.12
C LEU A 134 15.96 -13.63 -2.14
N CYS A 135 17.19 -13.61 -1.61
CA CYS A 135 17.59 -12.63 -0.61
C CYS A 135 18.04 -11.31 -1.26
N SER A 136 18.73 -11.36 -2.42
CA SER A 136 19.07 -10.15 -3.19
C SER A 136 17.82 -9.49 -3.77
N ASP A 137 16.92 -10.27 -4.40
CA ASP A 137 15.73 -9.70 -5.03
C ASP A 137 14.62 -9.37 -4.01
N GLY A 138 14.53 -10.14 -2.92
CA GLY A 138 13.56 -9.91 -1.85
C GLY A 138 13.81 -8.62 -1.09
N ILE A 139 15.05 -8.35 -0.66
CA ILE A 139 15.37 -7.11 0.06
C ILE A 139 15.13 -5.88 -0.83
N ILE A 140 15.53 -5.94 -2.10
CA ILE A 140 15.31 -4.86 -3.06
C ILE A 140 13.81 -4.65 -3.27
N PHE A 141 13.02 -5.72 -3.34
CA PHE A 141 11.57 -5.64 -3.42
C PHE A 141 10.96 -4.92 -2.21
N PHE A 142 11.27 -5.37 -0.99
CA PHE A 142 10.74 -4.76 0.23
C PHE A 142 11.22 -3.32 0.42
N ALA A 143 12.46 -3.02 0.05
CA ALA A 143 12.99 -1.66 0.07
C ALA A 143 12.26 -0.76 -0.95
N THR A 144 11.97 -1.27 -2.15
CA THR A 144 11.20 -0.55 -3.17
C THR A 144 9.79 -0.28 -2.68
N PHE A 145 9.14 -1.28 -2.08
CA PHE A 145 7.78 -1.16 -1.54
C PHE A 145 7.72 -0.14 -0.39
N ALA A 146 8.66 -0.23 0.57
CA ALA A 146 8.78 0.75 1.65
C ALA A 146 9.05 2.16 1.11
N PHE A 147 9.91 2.30 0.10
CA PHE A 147 10.20 3.58 -0.54
C PHE A 147 8.96 4.19 -1.21
N LEU A 148 8.16 3.37 -1.92
CA LEU A 148 6.91 3.82 -2.52
C LEU A 148 5.96 4.36 -1.44
N HIS A 149 5.72 3.63 -0.35
CA HIS A 149 4.85 4.12 0.73
C HIS A 149 5.40 5.35 1.47
N VAL A 150 6.72 5.47 1.64
CA VAL A 150 7.34 6.71 2.14
C VAL A 150 7.02 7.89 1.22
N SER A 151 7.09 7.68 -0.11
CA SER A 151 6.77 8.70 -1.09
C SER A 151 5.28 9.11 -1.03
N GLU A 152 4.36 8.17 -0.79
CA GLU A 152 2.93 8.47 -0.60
C GLU A 152 2.69 9.35 0.62
N VAL A 153 3.35 9.03 1.75
CA VAL A 153 3.28 9.84 2.97
C VAL A 153 3.84 11.24 2.72
N ALA A 154 4.99 11.34 2.06
CA ALA A 154 5.63 12.61 1.75
C ALA A 154 4.74 13.49 0.86
N LEU A 155 4.13 12.91 -0.18
CA LEU A 155 3.17 13.60 -1.05
C LEU A 155 1.92 14.00 -0.28
N SER A 156 1.36 13.12 0.55
CA SER A 156 0.17 13.39 1.35
C SER A 156 0.38 14.47 2.41
N ALA A 157 1.57 14.57 2.99
CA ALA A 157 1.91 15.55 4.02
C ALA A 157 1.83 17.00 3.52
N THR A 158 1.92 17.22 2.21
CA THR A 158 1.79 18.55 1.59
C THR A 158 0.36 19.10 1.63
N LEU A 159 -0.64 18.26 1.89
CA LEU A 159 -2.07 18.59 1.94
C LEU A 159 -2.60 19.30 0.68
N GLN A 160 -1.93 19.15 -0.47
CA GLN A 160 -2.44 19.66 -1.75
C GLN A 160 -3.08 18.54 -2.56
N PRO A 161 -4.26 18.77 -3.16
CA PRO A 161 -4.99 17.74 -3.89
C PRO A 161 -4.19 17.22 -5.09
N ASN A 162 -3.40 18.08 -5.75
CA ASN A 162 -2.55 17.69 -6.89
C ASN A 162 -1.55 16.59 -6.54
N TYR A 163 -0.88 16.67 -5.38
CA TYR A 163 0.09 15.67 -4.95
C TYR A 163 -0.58 14.36 -4.51
N ILE A 164 -1.81 14.43 -3.99
CA ILE A 164 -2.59 13.22 -3.68
C ILE A 164 -3.01 12.50 -4.94
N PHE A 165 -3.46 13.23 -5.97
CA PHE A 165 -3.74 12.62 -7.27
C PHE A 165 -2.48 11.98 -7.86
N MET A 166 -1.32 12.63 -7.72
CA MET A 166 -0.05 12.04 -8.13
C MET A 166 0.24 10.74 -7.36
N SER A 167 0.01 10.71 -6.05
CA SER A 167 0.14 9.50 -5.23
C SER A 167 -0.78 8.37 -5.74
N VAL A 168 -2.06 8.67 -5.93
CA VAL A 168 -3.07 7.67 -6.31
C VAL A 168 -2.91 7.17 -7.74
N TYR A 169 -2.54 8.04 -8.69
CA TYR A 169 -2.43 7.66 -10.11
C TYR A 169 -1.05 7.23 -10.55
N PHE A 170 0.00 7.53 -9.78
CA PHE A 170 1.37 7.15 -10.12
C PHE A 170 1.93 6.14 -9.13
N VAL A 171 1.89 6.45 -7.84
CA VAL A 171 2.52 5.60 -6.82
C VAL A 171 1.70 4.34 -6.57
N CYS A 172 0.39 4.42 -6.38
CA CYS A 172 -0.43 3.23 -6.13
C CYS A 172 -0.36 2.17 -7.26
N PRO A 173 -0.38 2.52 -8.57
CA PRO A 173 -0.18 1.53 -9.63
C PRO A 173 1.21 0.91 -9.62
N LEU A 174 2.27 1.67 -9.30
CA LEU A 174 3.62 1.14 -9.17
C LEU A 174 3.73 0.15 -8.01
N THR A 175 3.09 0.45 -6.88
CA THR A 175 2.98 -0.45 -5.73
C THR A 175 2.28 -1.75 -6.11
N ASN A 176 1.16 -1.67 -6.83
CA ASN A 176 0.42 -2.85 -7.30
C ASN A 176 1.16 -3.65 -8.37
N ALA A 177 1.87 -2.98 -9.28
CA ALA A 177 2.70 -3.62 -10.31
C ALA A 177 3.86 -4.39 -9.67
N SER A 178 4.52 -3.78 -8.68
CA SER A 178 5.56 -4.41 -7.89
C SER A 178 5.01 -5.67 -7.20
N LEU A 179 3.88 -5.54 -6.50
CA LEU A 179 3.23 -6.67 -5.84
C LEU A 179 2.89 -7.81 -6.79
N SER A 180 2.34 -7.48 -7.96
CA SER A 180 1.99 -8.46 -8.99
C SER A 180 3.24 -9.20 -9.49
N HIS A 181 4.34 -8.47 -9.71
CA HIS A 181 5.62 -9.07 -10.10
C HIS A 181 6.15 -10.03 -9.03
N LEU A 182 6.05 -9.66 -7.74
CA LEU A 182 6.42 -10.55 -6.64
C LEU A 182 5.59 -11.84 -6.66
N LEU A 183 4.26 -11.73 -6.78
CA LEU A 183 3.36 -12.88 -6.82
C LEU A 183 3.70 -13.82 -7.98
N PHE A 184 3.98 -13.27 -9.17
CA PHE A 184 4.39 -14.07 -10.32
C PHE A 184 5.74 -14.75 -10.10
N ASN A 185 6.71 -14.07 -9.49
CA ASN A 185 8.01 -14.66 -9.19
C ASN A 185 7.90 -15.79 -8.18
N ILE A 186 7.18 -15.59 -7.06
CA ILE A 186 6.95 -16.64 -6.05
C ILE A 186 6.29 -17.86 -6.70
N ARG A 187 5.23 -17.64 -7.50
CA ARG A 187 4.50 -18.74 -8.16
C ARG A 187 5.36 -19.49 -9.17
N ARG A 188 6.30 -18.82 -9.86
CA ARG A 188 7.23 -19.47 -10.78
C ARG A 188 8.17 -20.41 -10.04
N PHE A 189 8.74 -19.98 -8.92
CA PHE A 189 9.62 -20.83 -8.11
C PHE A 189 8.91 -22.06 -7.53
N ASP A 190 7.65 -21.89 -7.09
CA ASP A 190 6.86 -23.03 -6.64
C ASP A 190 6.69 -24.05 -7.76
N LEU A 191 6.34 -23.62 -8.98
CA LEU A 191 6.13 -24.53 -10.13
C LEU A 191 7.42 -25.25 -10.58
N ASP A 192 8.57 -24.58 -10.51
CA ASP A 192 9.85 -25.18 -10.90
C ASP A 192 10.35 -26.19 -9.85
N SER A 193 9.91 -26.10 -8.59
CA SER A 193 10.24 -27.09 -7.54
C SER A 193 9.57 -28.46 -7.71
N TRP A 194 8.53 -28.56 -8.55
CA TRP A 194 7.80 -29.80 -8.85
C TRP A 194 8.32 -30.55 -10.09
N LYS A 195 9.35 -30.03 -10.78
CA LYS A 195 10.02 -30.67 -11.91
C LYS A 195 11.37 -31.22 -11.50
#